data_AF-A0A7J8M4X0-F1
#
_entry.id   AF-A0A7J8M4X0-F1
#
_cell.length_a   1.000
_cell.length_b   1.000
_cell.length_c   1.000
_cell.angle_alpha   90.00
_cell.angle_beta   90.00
_cell.angle_gamma   90.00
#
_symmetry.space_group_name_H-M   'P 1'
#
loop_
_entity.id
_entity.type
_entity.pdbx_description
1 polymer ?
#
loop_
_entity_poly.entity_id
_entity_poly.type
_entity_poly.pdbx_seq_one_letter_code
_entity_poly.pdbx_strand_id
1 'polypeptide(L)'
;MEEVVVLIVGAGPSGLATSACLSVHSIPHIILEKEDIYASLWKKRAYDRLKLHLAKEFCSLPFKPHSPDSPTYIPKDMFVDYLDDYVKTFNIQPKYQRHVESASYDEADGKWRIEAKNVLTGGVEVYVAEFLVVASGENSGKYIPELPGLDSFSGETLHSSEYKSGAKFENKEVLVVGCGNSGMEIAYDLSNYGVQTAIVIRNPVHVVTKEIVRVGMIFSKYLPIFIVDIMAVLMSKILYGDLSKYGIRRPTK
;
A
#
# COMPACT_ATOMS: atom_id res chain seq x y z
N MET A 1 -13.58 -21.75 -21.02
CA MET A 1 -13.44 -20.30 -21.27
C MET A 1 -14.66 -19.65 -20.65
N GLU A 2 -14.47 -18.80 -19.66
CA GLU A 2 -15.56 -18.12 -18.93
C GLU A 2 -15.67 -16.68 -19.42
N GLU A 3 -16.89 -16.26 -19.79
CA GLU A 3 -17.15 -14.91 -20.27
C GLU A 3 -17.81 -14.07 -19.17
N VAL A 4 -17.30 -12.85 -18.97
CA VAL A 4 -17.76 -11.92 -17.93
C VAL A 4 -17.82 -10.50 -18.47
N VAL A 5 -18.67 -9.65 -17.90
CA VAL A 5 -18.73 -8.23 -18.32
C VAL A 5 -17.48 -7.49 -17.84
N VAL A 6 -17.18 -7.55 -16.54
CA VAL A 6 -15.97 -6.93 -15.97
C VAL A 6 -15.12 -7.96 -15.22
N LEU A 7 -13.82 -7.98 -15.51
CA LEU A 7 -12.84 -8.75 -14.74
C LEU A 7 -11.95 -7.78 -13.94
N ILE A 8 -11.92 -7.95 -12.63
CA ILE A 8 -11.06 -7.19 -11.71
C ILE A 8 -9.85 -8.05 -11.33
N VAL A 9 -8.64 -7.53 -11.49
CA VAL A 9 -7.39 -8.19 -11.08
C VAL A 9 -6.93 -7.61 -9.75
N GLY A 10 -7.03 -8.38 -8.67
CA GLY A 10 -6.61 -8.01 -7.32
C GLY A 10 -7.78 -7.66 -6.39
N ALA A 11 -7.76 -8.23 -5.19
CA ALA A 11 -8.71 -8.01 -4.10
C ALA A 11 -8.11 -7.17 -2.96
N GLY A 12 -7.25 -6.20 -3.29
CA GLY A 12 -6.85 -5.12 -2.38
C GLY A 12 -7.95 -4.06 -2.23
N PRO A 13 -7.74 -2.99 -1.43
CA PRO A 13 -8.73 -1.94 -1.22
C PRO A 13 -9.33 -1.37 -2.51
N SER A 14 -8.52 -1.17 -3.55
CA SER A 14 -8.98 -0.70 -4.86
C SER A 14 -9.93 -1.69 -5.55
N GLY A 15 -9.60 -2.99 -5.55
CA GLY A 15 -10.43 -4.01 -6.19
C GLY A 15 -11.74 -4.24 -5.44
N LEU A 16 -11.69 -4.22 -4.10
CA LEU A 16 -12.88 -4.30 -3.25
C LEU A 16 -13.81 -3.10 -3.49
N ALA A 17 -13.26 -1.88 -3.54
CA ALA A 17 -14.02 -0.67 -3.83
C ALA A 17 -14.68 -0.72 -5.22
N THR A 18 -13.94 -1.12 -6.25
CA THR A 18 -14.49 -1.30 -7.60
C THR A 18 -15.63 -2.30 -7.60
N SER A 19 -15.47 -3.46 -6.96
CA SER A 19 -16.51 -4.49 -6.88
C SER A 19 -17.78 -3.99 -6.19
N ALA A 20 -17.65 -3.23 -5.10
CA ALA A 20 -18.80 -2.62 -4.45
C ALA A 20 -19.51 -1.60 -5.36
N CYS A 21 -18.77 -0.74 -6.06
CA CYS A 21 -19.34 0.19 -7.05
C CYS A 21 -20.10 -0.55 -8.17
N LEU A 22 -19.50 -1.58 -8.76
CA LEU A 22 -20.15 -2.37 -9.81
C LEU A 22 -21.40 -3.09 -9.28
N SER A 23 -21.36 -3.61 -8.05
CA SER A 23 -22.49 -4.27 -7.40
C SER A 23 -23.67 -3.31 -7.20
N VAL A 24 -23.42 -2.09 -6.71
CA VAL A 24 -24.45 -1.06 -6.52
C VAL A 24 -25.12 -0.68 -7.86
N HIS A 25 -24.36 -0.73 -8.95
CA HIS A 25 -24.86 -0.46 -10.30
C HIS A 25 -25.39 -1.72 -11.03
N SER A 26 -25.50 -2.86 -10.36
CA SER A 26 -25.95 -4.14 -10.95
C SER A 26 -25.14 -4.59 -12.17
N ILE A 27 -23.84 -4.27 -12.22
CA ILE A 27 -22.93 -4.67 -13.30
C ILE A 27 -22.28 -6.01 -12.93
N PRO A 28 -22.49 -7.08 -13.72
CA PRO A 28 -21.87 -8.38 -13.48
C PRO A 28 -20.34 -8.30 -13.52
N HIS A 29 -19.66 -8.89 -12.54
CA HIS A 29 -18.20 -8.87 -12.50
C HIS A 29 -17.65 -10.03 -11.68
N ILE A 30 -16.36 -10.31 -11.89
CA ILE A 30 -15.58 -11.23 -11.06
C ILE A 30 -14.29 -10.56 -10.60
N ILE A 31 -13.73 -11.06 -9.49
CA ILE A 31 -12.41 -10.65 -9.00
C ILE A 31 -11.50 -11.86 -9.00
N LEU A 32 -10.32 -11.74 -9.61
CA LEU A 32 -9.25 -12.72 -9.49
C LEU A 32 -8.21 -12.20 -8.50
N GLU A 33 -7.94 -12.96 -7.44
CA GLU A 33 -6.93 -12.64 -6.43
C GLU A 33 -5.84 -13.71 -6.43
N LYS A 34 -4.59 -13.28 -6.44
CA LYS A 34 -3.42 -14.17 -6.47
C LYS A 34 -3.26 -14.93 -5.16
N GLU A 35 -3.54 -14.27 -4.05
CA GLU A 35 -3.41 -14.83 -2.71
C GLU A 35 -4.66 -15.63 -2.31
N ASP A 36 -4.57 -16.32 -1.18
CA ASP A 36 -5.67 -17.05 -0.53
C ASP A 36 -6.64 -16.13 0.26
N ILE A 37 -6.35 -14.82 0.32
CA ILE A 37 -7.09 -13.85 1.12
C ILE A 37 -7.09 -12.47 0.46
N TYR A 38 -8.19 -11.74 0.62
CA TYR A 38 -8.28 -10.34 0.22
C TYR A 38 -7.40 -9.46 1.10
N ALA A 39 -7.02 -8.29 0.57
CA ALA A 39 -6.17 -7.32 1.25
C ALA A 39 -4.92 -7.96 1.89
N SER A 40 -4.32 -8.95 1.22
CA SER A 40 -3.19 -9.74 1.70
C SER A 40 -2.01 -8.89 2.18
N LEU A 41 -1.75 -7.74 1.54
CA LEU A 41 -0.73 -6.79 2.01
C LEU A 41 -1.00 -6.34 3.46
N TRP A 42 -2.24 -6.03 3.80
CA TRP A 42 -2.66 -5.58 5.13
C TRP A 42 -2.71 -6.73 6.12
N LYS A 43 -3.29 -7.87 5.71
CA LYS A 43 -3.50 -9.02 6.62
C LYS A 43 -2.24 -9.84 6.88
N LYS A 44 -1.36 -9.98 5.88
CA LYS A 44 -0.19 -10.88 5.94
C LYS A 44 1.14 -10.17 6.01
N ARG A 45 1.29 -8.99 5.39
CA ARG A 45 2.62 -8.38 5.18
C ARG A 45 2.88 -7.13 6.01
N ALA A 46 1.85 -6.33 6.31
CA ALA A 46 1.98 -5.15 7.16
C ALA A 46 2.60 -5.47 8.53
N TYR A 47 3.44 -4.55 9.01
CA TYR A 47 4.05 -4.59 10.34
C TYR A 47 3.06 -4.14 11.42
N ASP A 48 3.30 -4.57 12.66
CA ASP A 48 2.26 -4.57 13.69
C ASP A 48 1.84 -3.17 14.15
N ARG A 49 2.81 -2.27 14.30
CA ARG A 49 2.58 -0.88 14.71
C ARG A 49 1.91 0.00 13.65
N LEU A 50 1.69 -0.51 12.43
CA LEU A 50 1.30 0.31 11.29
C LEU A 50 0.03 1.10 11.61
N LYS A 51 0.06 2.40 11.29
CA LYS A 51 -1.11 3.27 11.23
C LYS A 51 -1.19 3.89 9.84
N LEU A 52 -2.40 4.17 9.36
CA LEU A 52 -2.58 4.98 8.16
C LEU A 52 -1.90 6.33 8.39
N HIS A 53 -1.05 6.73 7.45
CA HIS A 53 -0.36 8.02 7.49
C HIS A 53 -1.24 9.17 6.95
N LEU A 54 -2.34 8.83 6.28
CA LEU A 54 -3.39 9.77 5.88
C LEU A 54 -4.52 9.78 6.92
N ALA A 55 -5.21 10.92 7.03
CA ALA A 55 -6.34 11.06 7.93
C ALA A 55 -7.57 10.29 7.43
N LYS A 56 -8.41 9.80 8.35
CA LYS A 56 -9.55 8.91 8.07
C LYS A 56 -10.51 9.45 7.01
N GLU A 57 -10.69 10.77 6.93
CA GLU A 57 -11.55 11.39 5.91
C GLU A 57 -11.08 11.12 4.46
N PHE A 58 -9.80 10.76 4.27
CA PHE A 58 -9.22 10.43 2.97
C PHE A 58 -9.04 8.93 2.73
N CYS A 59 -9.42 8.09 3.69
CA CYS A 59 -9.17 6.64 3.65
C CYS A 59 -10.46 5.80 3.62
N SER A 60 -11.61 6.43 3.39
CA SER A 60 -12.89 5.72 3.28
C SER A 60 -13.04 5.13 1.89
N LEU A 61 -13.45 3.87 1.80
CA LEU A 61 -13.91 3.26 0.55
C LEU A 61 -15.32 3.76 0.21
N PRO A 62 -15.71 3.71 -1.09
CA PRO A 62 -17.03 4.13 -1.55
C PRO A 62 -18.15 3.51 -0.74
N PHE A 63 -19.18 4.31 -0.46
CA PHE A 63 -20.41 3.92 0.27
C PHE A 63 -20.24 3.55 1.74
N LYS A 64 -19.02 3.59 2.29
CA LYS A 64 -18.79 3.23 3.69
C LYS A 64 -17.75 4.13 4.36
N PRO A 65 -18.16 5.26 4.97
CA PRO A 65 -17.24 6.10 5.72
C PRO A 65 -16.70 5.40 6.97
N HIS A 66 -15.54 5.83 7.45
CA HIS A 66 -15.07 5.46 8.78
C HIS A 66 -15.99 6.02 9.87
N SER A 67 -16.07 5.32 11.02
CA SER A 67 -16.86 5.79 12.16
C SER A 67 -16.42 7.18 12.63
N PRO A 68 -17.34 8.07 13.07
CA PRO A 68 -17.01 9.33 13.73
C PRO A 68 -16.06 9.15 14.92
N ASP A 69 -16.17 8.03 15.65
CA ASP A 69 -15.36 7.72 16.83
C ASP A 69 -13.99 7.10 16.49
N SER A 70 -13.76 6.69 15.23
CA SER A 70 -12.47 6.15 14.81
C SER A 70 -11.35 7.19 14.98
N PRO A 71 -10.13 6.78 15.36
CA PRO A 71 -8.97 7.68 15.40
C PRO A 71 -8.74 8.37 14.06
N THR A 72 -8.22 9.59 14.09
CA THR A 72 -7.84 10.33 12.86
C THR A 72 -6.88 9.52 11.99
N TYR A 73 -5.92 8.83 12.60
CA TYR A 73 -4.96 7.96 11.93
C TYR A 73 -5.20 6.52 12.36
N ILE A 74 -5.84 5.76 11.48
CA ILE A 74 -6.42 4.45 11.80
C ILE A 74 -5.30 3.41 11.97
N PRO A 75 -5.25 2.66 13.09
CA PRO A 75 -4.36 1.51 13.24
C PRO A 75 -4.64 0.41 12.22
N LYS A 76 -3.61 -0.36 11.86
CA LYS A 76 -3.69 -1.49 10.92
C LYS A 76 -4.88 -2.39 11.21
N ASP A 77 -5.03 -2.85 12.45
CA ASP A 77 -6.05 -3.82 12.82
C ASP A 77 -7.47 -3.26 12.63
N MET A 78 -7.71 -2.00 13.03
CA MET A 78 -8.98 -1.32 12.76
C MET A 78 -9.26 -1.14 11.27
N PHE A 79 -8.22 -0.93 10.45
CA PHE A 79 -8.38 -0.85 9.01
C PHE A 79 -8.69 -2.23 8.39
N VAL A 80 -8.08 -3.29 8.91
CA VAL A 80 -8.42 -4.68 8.53
C VAL A 80 -9.87 -4.99 8.90
N ASP A 81 -10.32 -4.68 10.11
CA ASP A 81 -11.71 -4.86 10.54
C ASP A 81 -12.68 -4.09 9.62
N TYR A 82 -12.31 -2.86 9.26
CA TYR A 82 -13.08 -2.05 8.31
C TYR A 82 -13.22 -2.71 6.94
N LEU A 83 -12.15 -3.32 6.41
CA LEU A 83 -12.16 -4.05 5.14
C LEU A 83 -12.96 -5.36 5.24
N ASP A 84 -12.89 -6.06 6.36
CA ASP A 84 -13.63 -7.32 6.59
C ASP A 84 -15.13 -7.06 6.61
N ASP A 85 -15.54 -6.00 7.32
CA ASP A 85 -16.94 -5.56 7.32
C ASP A 85 -17.35 -4.99 5.95
N TYR A 86 -16.43 -4.41 5.16
CA TYR A 86 -16.71 -3.95 3.79
C TYR A 86 -17.03 -5.13 2.87
N VAL A 87 -16.17 -6.15 2.87
CA VAL A 87 -16.37 -7.40 2.11
C VAL A 87 -17.70 -8.06 2.48
N LYS A 88 -18.02 -8.13 3.78
CA LYS A 88 -19.29 -8.67 4.26
C LYS A 88 -20.50 -7.86 3.79
N THR A 89 -20.45 -6.53 3.93
CA THR A 89 -21.55 -5.62 3.58
C THR A 89 -21.94 -5.71 2.10
N PHE A 90 -20.95 -5.80 1.22
CA PHE A 90 -21.16 -5.87 -0.23
C PHE A 90 -21.14 -7.30 -0.79
N ASN A 91 -21.10 -8.32 0.07
CA ASN A 91 -21.02 -9.75 -0.31
C ASN A 91 -19.96 -10.03 -1.39
N ILE A 92 -18.75 -9.48 -1.21
CA ILE A 92 -17.68 -9.59 -2.20
C ILE A 92 -17.02 -10.97 -2.08
N GLN A 93 -16.96 -11.72 -3.19
CA GLN A 93 -16.43 -13.09 -3.22
C GLN A 93 -15.35 -13.23 -4.31
N PRO A 94 -14.08 -12.89 -4.02
CA PRO A 94 -12.99 -13.08 -4.96
C PRO A 94 -12.70 -14.56 -5.24
N LYS A 95 -12.33 -14.88 -6.48
CA LYS A 95 -11.70 -16.15 -6.84
C LYS A 95 -10.23 -16.10 -6.42
N TYR A 96 -9.96 -16.64 -5.24
CA TYR A 96 -8.61 -16.70 -4.67
C TYR A 96 -7.69 -17.67 -5.41
N GLN A 97 -6.38 -17.49 -5.22
CA GLN A 97 -5.33 -18.33 -5.80
C GLN A 97 -5.37 -18.40 -7.33
N ARG A 98 -5.84 -17.32 -7.97
CA ARG A 98 -5.79 -17.10 -9.42
C ARG A 98 -4.75 -16.04 -9.71
N HIS A 99 -3.58 -16.48 -10.17
CA HIS A 99 -2.54 -15.57 -10.61
C HIS A 99 -2.77 -15.21 -12.08
N VAL A 100 -3.23 -13.99 -12.34
CA VAL A 100 -3.29 -13.47 -13.72
C VAL A 100 -1.86 -13.32 -14.25
N GLU A 101 -1.54 -14.06 -15.30
CA GLU A 101 -0.21 -14.10 -15.93
C GLU A 101 -0.15 -13.21 -17.18
N SER A 102 -1.26 -13.11 -17.92
CA SER A 102 -1.34 -12.29 -19.13
C SER A 102 -2.75 -11.74 -19.36
N ALA A 103 -2.83 -10.60 -20.03
CA ALA A 103 -4.06 -10.04 -20.56
C ALA A 103 -3.77 -9.38 -21.92
N SER A 104 -4.55 -9.71 -22.93
CA SER A 104 -4.42 -9.18 -24.30
C SER A 104 -5.78 -8.73 -24.79
N TYR A 105 -5.85 -7.55 -25.39
CA TYR A 105 -7.08 -7.08 -26.02
C TYR A 105 -7.18 -7.65 -27.44
N ASP A 106 -8.31 -8.27 -27.74
CA ASP A 106 -8.67 -8.75 -29.07
C ASP A 106 -9.49 -7.67 -29.79
N GLU A 107 -8.89 -7.05 -30.79
CA GLU A 107 -9.52 -5.99 -31.60
C GLU A 107 -10.68 -6.51 -32.46
N ALA A 108 -10.66 -7.80 -32.85
CA ALA A 108 -11.71 -8.37 -33.69
C ALA A 108 -12.99 -8.60 -32.89
N ASP A 109 -12.85 -9.10 -31.66
CA ASP A 109 -13.96 -9.38 -30.76
C ASP A 109 -14.32 -8.20 -29.84
N GLY A 110 -13.47 -7.18 -29.77
CA GLY A 110 -13.64 -6.02 -28.91
C GLY A 110 -13.59 -6.36 -27.41
N LYS A 111 -12.81 -7.40 -27.04
CA LYS A 111 -12.79 -7.97 -25.68
C LYS A 111 -11.38 -8.28 -25.22
N TRP A 112 -11.19 -8.27 -23.91
CA TRP A 112 -9.98 -8.76 -23.27
C TRP A 112 -10.00 -10.28 -23.17
N ARG A 113 -8.88 -10.91 -23.51
CA ARG A 113 -8.57 -12.30 -23.19
C ARG A 113 -7.55 -12.33 -22.07
N ILE A 114 -7.90 -12.95 -20.94
CA ILE A 114 -7.10 -12.99 -19.71
C ILE A 114 -6.76 -14.45 -19.39
N GLU A 115 -5.48 -14.72 -19.13
CA GLU A 115 -5.01 -16.03 -18.66
C GLU A 115 -4.63 -15.93 -17.18
N ALA A 116 -5.22 -16.82 -16.38
CA ALA A 116 -4.92 -16.92 -14.98
C ALA A 116 -4.52 -18.35 -14.61
N LYS A 117 -3.36 -18.49 -13.97
CA LYS A 117 -2.93 -19.75 -13.39
C LYS A 117 -3.65 -19.98 -12.06
N ASN A 118 -4.38 -21.08 -11.98
CA ASN A 118 -4.95 -21.57 -10.75
C ASN A 118 -3.85 -22.30 -9.96
N VAL A 119 -3.40 -21.70 -8.86
CA VAL A 119 -2.28 -22.22 -8.07
C VAL A 119 -2.63 -23.53 -7.36
N LEU A 120 -3.92 -23.77 -7.07
CA LEU A 120 -4.37 -25.00 -6.41
C LEU A 120 -4.32 -26.21 -7.34
N THR A 121 -4.70 -26.03 -8.61
CA THR A 121 -4.79 -27.13 -9.59
C THR A 121 -3.58 -27.18 -10.52
N GLY A 122 -2.79 -26.11 -10.60
CA GLY A 122 -1.72 -25.93 -11.58
C GLY A 122 -2.21 -25.62 -13.00
N GLY A 123 -3.52 -25.63 -13.24
CA GLY A 123 -4.13 -25.39 -14.55
C GLY A 123 -4.21 -23.91 -14.91
N VAL A 124 -4.34 -23.63 -16.21
CA VAL A 124 -4.59 -22.29 -16.74
C VAL A 124 -6.09 -22.14 -17.01
N GLU A 125 -6.69 -21.13 -16.39
CA GLU A 125 -8.06 -20.69 -16.62
C GLU A 125 -8.03 -19.51 -17.61
N VAL A 126 -8.87 -19.57 -18.65
CA VAL A 126 -9.00 -18.49 -19.64
C VAL A 126 -10.34 -17.79 -19.49
N TYR A 127 -10.28 -16.47 -19.33
CA TYR A 127 -11.40 -15.58 -19.18
C TYR A 127 -11.49 -14.63 -20.37
N VAL A 128 -12.72 -14.27 -20.76
CA VAL A 128 -13.00 -13.24 -21.74
C VAL A 128 -13.82 -12.15 -21.06
N ALA A 129 -13.41 -10.88 -21.19
CA ALA A 129 -14.07 -9.76 -20.53
C ALA A 129 -14.26 -8.56 -21.46
N GLU A 130 -15.40 -7.87 -21.37
CA GLU A 130 -15.57 -6.58 -22.08
C GLU A 130 -14.68 -5.51 -21.47
N PHE A 131 -14.59 -5.48 -20.13
CA PHE A 131 -13.77 -4.53 -19.40
C PHE A 131 -12.80 -5.23 -18.45
N LEU A 132 -11.56 -4.72 -18.42
CA LEU A 132 -10.52 -5.16 -17.50
C LEU A 132 -10.20 -4.03 -16.52
N VAL A 133 -10.29 -4.32 -15.21
CA VAL A 133 -9.85 -3.42 -14.15
C VAL A 133 -8.59 -3.99 -13.50
N VAL A 134 -7.48 -3.26 -13.61
CA VAL A 134 -6.21 -3.64 -12.97
C VAL A 134 -6.12 -3.00 -11.59
N ALA A 135 -6.34 -3.81 -10.54
CA ALA A 135 -6.30 -3.41 -9.14
C ALA A 135 -5.23 -4.19 -8.33
N SER A 136 -4.14 -4.60 -9.00
CA SER A 136 -3.06 -5.42 -8.44
C SER A 136 -2.17 -4.69 -7.43
N GLY A 137 -2.21 -3.35 -7.43
CA GLY A 137 -1.47 -2.49 -6.51
C GLY A 137 0.01 -2.35 -6.85
N GLU A 138 0.55 -1.15 -6.66
CA GLU A 138 1.95 -0.80 -6.94
C GLU A 138 2.96 -1.41 -5.94
N ASN A 139 2.54 -1.63 -4.69
CA ASN A 139 3.42 -2.04 -3.59
C ASN A 139 3.40 -3.55 -3.32
N SER A 140 2.94 -4.34 -4.29
CA SER A 140 2.79 -5.79 -4.16
C SER A 140 4.09 -6.56 -4.45
N GLY A 141 4.98 -6.00 -5.27
CA GLY A 141 6.28 -6.59 -5.63
C GLY A 141 7.38 -6.24 -4.62
N LYS A 142 8.06 -7.26 -4.10
CA LYS A 142 9.32 -7.10 -3.35
C LYS A 142 10.44 -6.74 -4.34
N TYR A 143 11.17 -5.67 -4.06
CA TYR A 143 12.36 -5.29 -4.82
C TYR A 143 13.55 -5.11 -3.88
N ILE A 144 14.57 -5.94 -4.06
CA ILE A 144 15.88 -5.76 -3.41
C ILE A 144 16.86 -5.44 -4.55
N PRO A 145 17.47 -4.25 -4.57
CA PRO A 145 18.48 -3.93 -5.58
C PRO A 145 19.73 -4.79 -5.37
N GLU A 146 20.48 -5.01 -6.44
CA GLU A 146 21.82 -5.61 -6.34
C GLU A 146 22.72 -4.67 -5.52
N LEU A 147 23.21 -5.15 -4.39
CA LEU A 147 24.08 -4.42 -3.48
C LEU A 147 25.42 -5.16 -3.41
N PRO A 148 26.51 -4.59 -3.97
CA PRO A 148 27.82 -5.20 -3.90
C PRO A 148 28.23 -5.53 -2.45
N GLY A 149 28.58 -6.80 -2.22
CA GLY A 149 28.98 -7.30 -0.90
C GLY A 149 27.83 -7.80 -0.01
N LEU A 150 26.56 -7.66 -0.43
CA LEU A 150 25.41 -8.18 0.32
C LEU A 150 25.46 -9.71 0.45
N ASP A 151 25.90 -10.42 -0.58
CA ASP A 151 25.99 -11.90 -0.57
C ASP A 151 27.04 -12.43 0.41
N SER A 152 28.05 -11.62 0.73
CA SER A 152 29.08 -11.94 1.71
C SER A 152 28.76 -11.44 3.13
N PHE A 153 27.63 -10.74 3.30
CA PHE A 153 27.23 -10.22 4.61
C PHE A 153 26.73 -11.39 5.46
N SER A 154 27.37 -11.61 6.61
CA SER A 154 27.06 -12.73 7.51
C SER A 154 25.83 -12.48 8.40
N GLY A 155 25.29 -11.26 8.40
CA GLY A 155 24.11 -10.89 9.17
C GLY A 155 22.80 -11.19 8.44
N GLU A 156 21.70 -11.07 9.16
CA GLU A 156 20.36 -11.22 8.60
C GLU A 156 20.01 -10.05 7.67
N THR A 157 19.49 -10.37 6.49
CA THR A 157 18.94 -9.40 5.55
C THR A 157 17.46 -9.67 5.32
N LEU A 158 16.66 -8.61 5.27
CA LEU A 158 15.21 -8.71 5.07
C LEU A 158 14.70 -7.49 4.31
N HIS A 159 13.70 -7.69 3.46
CA HIS A 159 12.96 -6.60 2.86
C HIS A 159 11.88 -6.11 3.83
N SER A 160 11.47 -4.84 3.69
CA SER A 160 10.44 -4.23 4.54
C SER A 160 9.11 -5.02 4.60
N SER A 161 8.79 -5.78 3.55
CA SER A 161 7.60 -6.66 3.50
C SER A 161 7.65 -7.88 4.44
N GLU A 162 8.84 -8.22 4.93
CA GLU A 162 9.09 -9.35 5.85
C GLU A 162 9.25 -8.87 7.31
N TYR A 163 9.35 -7.56 7.51
CA TYR A 163 9.43 -6.95 8.84
C TYR A 163 8.06 -7.00 9.55
N LYS A 164 8.08 -7.28 10.86
CA LYS A 164 6.87 -7.30 11.71
C LYS A 164 6.92 -6.35 12.89
N SER A 165 8.00 -6.42 13.65
CA SER A 165 8.19 -5.63 14.87
C SER A 165 9.68 -5.51 15.19
N GLY A 166 10.04 -4.40 15.82
CA GLY A 166 11.38 -4.15 16.34
C GLY A 166 11.80 -5.12 17.44
N ALA A 167 10.86 -5.78 18.12
CA ALA A 167 11.13 -6.74 19.20
C ALA A 167 12.10 -7.86 18.80
N LYS A 168 12.05 -8.33 17.54
CA LYS A 168 12.95 -9.38 17.02
C LYS A 168 14.43 -8.95 17.01
N PHE A 169 14.68 -7.64 17.03
CA PHE A 169 16.00 -7.05 16.85
C PHE A 169 16.56 -6.44 18.14
N GLU A 170 15.93 -6.69 19.29
CA GLU A 170 16.49 -6.29 20.59
C GLU A 170 17.95 -6.75 20.72
N ASN A 171 18.80 -5.86 21.22
CA ASN A 171 20.25 -6.06 21.36
C ASN A 171 21.01 -6.29 20.05
N LYS A 172 20.42 -5.99 18.89
CA LYS A 172 21.12 -5.99 17.59
C LYS A 172 21.49 -4.59 17.15
N GLU A 173 22.42 -4.53 16.21
CA GLU A 173 22.67 -3.34 15.39
C GLU A 173 21.97 -3.51 14.04
N VAL A 174 21.14 -2.55 13.64
CA VAL A 174 20.32 -2.65 12.43
C VAL A 174 20.54 -1.44 11.53
N LEU A 175 20.85 -1.73 10.26
CA LEU A 175 20.93 -0.73 9.19
C LEU A 175 19.66 -0.77 8.35
N VAL A 176 18.89 0.31 8.35
CA VAL A 176 17.72 0.48 7.48
C VAL A 176 18.15 1.17 6.20
N VAL A 177 18.02 0.49 5.07
CA VAL A 177 18.38 1.04 3.76
C VAL A 177 17.14 1.68 3.12
N GLY A 178 17.15 3.01 2.99
CA GLY A 178 16.08 3.78 2.38
C GLY A 178 15.21 4.56 3.38
N CYS A 179 14.73 5.70 2.93
CA CYS A 179 13.99 6.70 3.73
C CYS A 179 12.54 6.90 3.28
N GLY A 180 11.96 5.93 2.57
CA GLY A 180 10.52 5.94 2.28
C GLY A 180 9.71 5.79 3.57
N ASN A 181 8.37 5.90 3.47
CA ASN A 181 7.47 5.77 4.62
C ASN A 181 7.76 4.49 5.44
N SER A 182 7.94 3.34 4.77
CA SER A 182 8.30 2.09 5.44
C SER A 182 9.65 2.16 6.15
N GLY A 183 10.69 2.70 5.51
CA GLY A 183 12.04 2.78 6.11
C GLY A 183 12.05 3.66 7.35
N MET A 184 11.40 4.82 7.29
CA MET A 184 11.31 5.74 8.44
C MET A 184 10.50 5.13 9.59
N GLU A 185 9.38 4.46 9.30
CA GLU A 185 8.54 3.84 10.32
C GLU A 185 9.22 2.62 10.97
N ILE A 186 9.92 1.79 10.19
CA ILE A 186 10.71 0.66 10.69
C ILE A 186 11.86 1.16 11.55
N ALA A 187 12.61 2.18 11.10
CA ALA A 187 13.71 2.73 11.89
C ALA A 187 13.22 3.32 13.21
N TYR A 188 12.07 4.01 13.18
CA TYR A 188 11.44 4.52 14.38
C TYR A 188 10.96 3.39 15.31
N ASP A 189 10.49 2.25 14.78
CA ASP A 189 10.07 1.11 15.59
C ASP A 189 11.26 0.45 16.29
N LEU A 190 12.32 0.17 15.53
CA LEU A 190 13.57 -0.36 16.05
C LEU A 190 14.10 0.53 17.18
N SER A 191 14.07 1.85 16.99
CA SER A 191 14.46 2.80 18.04
C SER A 191 13.57 2.72 19.29
N ASN A 192 12.27 2.47 19.17
CA ASN A 192 11.37 2.30 20.33
C ASN A 192 11.67 1.03 21.12
N TYR A 193 12.23 0.00 20.49
CA TYR A 193 12.72 -1.22 21.12
C TYR A 193 14.19 -1.11 21.61
N GLY A 194 14.79 0.09 21.58
CA GLY A 194 16.16 0.30 22.03
C GLY A 194 17.23 -0.31 21.12
N VAL A 195 16.88 -0.69 19.89
CA VAL A 195 17.79 -1.26 18.90
C VAL A 195 18.73 -0.17 18.38
N GLN A 196 20.03 -0.46 18.30
CA GLN A 196 21.00 0.47 17.73
C GLN A 196 20.76 0.58 16.22
N THR A 197 20.09 1.64 15.81
CA THR A 197 19.53 1.78 14.46
C THR A 197 20.22 2.89 13.70
N ALA A 198 20.67 2.59 12.48
CA ALA A 198 21.16 3.57 11.51
C ALA A 198 20.28 3.55 10.25
N ILE A 199 20.16 4.69 9.56
CA ILE A 199 19.40 4.81 8.32
C ILE A 199 20.34 5.28 7.20
N VAL A 200 20.35 4.55 6.08
CA VAL A 200 21.04 5.00 4.86
C VAL A 200 20.05 5.75 3.99
N ILE A 201 20.37 7.02 3.72
CA ILE A 201 19.57 7.92 2.90
C ILE A 201 20.39 8.33 1.69
N ARG A 202 19.92 7.97 0.48
CA ARG A 202 20.65 8.27 -0.76
C ARG A 202 20.52 9.73 -1.21
N ASN A 203 19.35 10.34 -1.01
CA ASN A 203 19.01 11.67 -1.54
C ASN A 203 18.47 12.59 -0.43
N PRO A 204 18.58 13.92 -0.57
CA PRO A 204 17.89 14.88 0.29
C PRO A 204 16.40 14.57 0.44
N VAL A 205 15.82 14.88 1.61
CA VAL A 205 14.40 14.60 1.90
C VAL A 205 13.70 15.79 2.54
N HIS A 206 12.40 15.93 2.26
CA HIS A 206 11.54 16.78 3.07
C HIS A 206 10.99 15.99 4.25
N VAL A 207 11.11 16.53 5.46
CA VAL A 207 10.49 15.97 6.66
C VAL A 207 9.22 16.75 6.96
N VAL A 208 8.08 16.09 6.90
CA VAL A 208 6.76 16.68 7.18
C VAL A 208 6.01 15.78 8.13
N THR A 209 5.21 16.37 9.02
CA THR A 209 4.31 15.58 9.88
C THR A 209 3.06 15.19 9.10
N LYS A 210 2.41 14.11 9.54
CA LYS A 210 1.10 13.69 9.05
C LYS A 210 0.02 14.76 9.23
N GLU A 211 0.16 15.65 10.21
CA GLU A 211 -0.74 16.79 10.44
C GLU A 211 -0.56 17.86 9.35
N ILE A 212 0.68 18.19 8.99
CA ILE A 212 0.99 19.10 7.86
C ILE A 212 0.43 18.51 6.56
N VAL A 213 0.62 17.21 6.34
CA VAL A 213 0.07 16.51 5.17
C VAL A 213 -1.46 16.58 5.15
N ARG A 214 -2.12 16.33 6.28
CA ARG A 214 -3.59 16.44 6.39
C ARG A 214 -4.08 17.84 6.03
N VAL A 215 -3.46 18.89 6.58
CA VAL A 215 -3.79 20.29 6.27
C VAL A 215 -3.58 20.57 4.78
N GLY A 216 -2.46 20.10 4.21
CA GLY A 216 -2.18 20.23 2.78
C GLY A 216 -3.24 19.57 1.89
N MET A 217 -3.67 18.35 2.23
CA MET A 217 -4.74 17.65 1.51
C MET A 217 -6.12 18.32 1.62
N ILE A 218 -6.40 19.02 2.71
CA ILE A 218 -7.62 19.83 2.83
C ILE A 218 -7.52 21.04 1.90
N PHE A 219 -6.39 21.74 1.90
CA PHE A 219 -6.19 22.94 1.09
C PHE A 219 -6.05 22.66 -0.40
N SER A 220 -5.59 21.48 -0.82
CA SER A 220 -5.50 21.13 -2.24
C SER A 220 -6.84 21.10 -2.97
N LYS A 221 -7.96 21.07 -2.23
CA LYS A 221 -9.31 21.24 -2.80
C LYS A 221 -9.63 22.70 -3.20
N TYR A 222 -8.92 23.66 -2.63
CA TYR A 222 -9.24 25.08 -2.74
C TYR A 222 -8.09 25.91 -3.33
N LEU A 223 -6.86 25.39 -3.29
CA LEU A 223 -5.66 26.07 -3.72
C LEU A 223 -4.88 25.22 -4.73
N PRO A 224 -4.19 25.85 -5.69
CA PRO A 224 -3.20 25.17 -6.53
C PRO A 224 -2.15 24.41 -5.70
N ILE A 225 -1.75 23.24 -6.18
CA ILE A 225 -0.81 22.33 -5.48
C ILE A 225 0.51 23.06 -5.13
N PHE A 226 1.04 23.90 -6.02
CA PHE A 226 2.29 24.62 -5.75
C PHE A 226 2.19 25.55 -4.52
N ILE A 227 1.02 26.13 -4.25
CA ILE A 227 0.81 26.97 -3.05
C ILE A 227 0.78 26.07 -1.81
N VAL A 228 0.09 24.93 -1.89
CA VAL A 228 0.03 23.94 -0.82
C VAL A 228 1.43 23.43 -0.46
N ASP A 229 2.27 23.16 -1.46
CA ASP A 229 3.66 22.71 -1.26
C ASP A 229 4.50 23.79 -0.56
N ILE A 230 4.40 25.05 -0.97
CA ILE A 230 5.08 26.17 -0.30
C ILE A 230 4.64 26.25 1.17
N MET A 231 3.34 26.15 1.44
CA MET A 231 2.80 26.16 2.80
C MET A 231 3.31 24.98 3.63
N ALA A 232 3.32 23.77 3.07
CA ALA A 232 3.83 22.57 3.74
C ALA A 232 5.31 22.70 4.10
N VAL A 233 6.14 23.19 3.16
CA VAL A 233 7.56 23.43 3.40
C VAL A 233 7.78 24.51 4.46
N LEU A 234 6.99 25.59 4.44
CA LEU A 234 7.08 26.66 5.44
C LEU A 234 6.70 26.17 6.84
N MET A 235 5.57 25.46 6.97
CA MET A 235 5.15 24.86 8.25
C MET A 235 6.22 23.89 8.78
N SER A 236 6.78 23.06 7.91
CA SER A 236 7.88 22.15 8.27
C SER A 236 9.14 22.90 8.71
N LYS A 237 9.48 24.03 8.08
CA LYS A 237 10.61 24.89 8.50
C LYS A 237 10.37 25.52 9.86
N ILE A 238 9.16 25.97 10.14
CA ILE A 238 8.78 26.54 11.44
C ILE A 238 8.88 25.48 12.53
N LEU A 239 8.37 24.27 12.27
CA LEU A 239 8.33 23.19 13.26
C LEU A 239 9.72 22.61 13.58
N TYR A 240 10.52 22.34 12.55
CA TYR A 240 11.78 21.61 12.70
C TYR A 240 13.03 22.48 12.65
N GLY A 241 12.92 23.73 12.16
CA GLY A 241 14.07 24.59 11.92
C GLY A 241 15.04 24.00 10.90
N ASP A 242 16.34 24.23 11.14
CA ASP A 242 17.41 23.66 10.35
C ASP A 242 17.81 22.27 10.87
N LEU A 243 17.58 21.25 10.03
CA LEU A 243 17.93 19.86 10.30
C LEU A 243 19.33 19.50 9.77
N SER A 244 20.09 20.44 9.19
CA SER A 244 21.44 20.20 8.67
C SER A 244 22.41 19.71 9.74
N LYS A 245 22.20 20.11 11.00
CA LYS A 245 22.94 19.61 12.17
C LYS A 245 22.80 18.10 12.40
N TYR A 246 21.76 17.48 11.84
CA TYR A 246 21.53 16.03 11.84
C TYR A 246 21.88 15.38 10.49
N GLY A 247 22.55 16.11 9.58
CA GLY A 247 22.86 15.64 8.23
C GLY A 247 21.67 15.63 7.26
N ILE A 248 20.48 16.04 7.69
CA ILE A 248 19.28 16.06 6.85
C ILE A 248 19.23 17.38 6.08
N ARG A 249 19.47 17.31 4.78
CA ARG A 249 19.35 18.44 3.86
C ARG A 249 18.01 18.37 3.12
N ARG A 250 17.37 19.53 2.95
CA ARG A 250 16.17 19.63 2.12
C ARG A 250 16.55 19.58 0.63
N PRO A 251 15.71 18.98 -0.23
CA PRO A 251 15.80 19.11 -1.67
C PRO A 251 15.83 20.58 -2.12
N THR A 252 16.57 20.86 -3.19
CA THR A 252 16.68 22.19 -3.81
C THR A 252 15.71 22.40 -4.97
N LYS A 253 15.06 21.32 -5.41
CA LYS A 253 14.06 21.27 -6.48
C LYS A 253 12.92 20.36 -6.03
#